data_AF-A0A2N3AND6-F1
#
_entry.id   AF-A0A2N3AND6-F1
#
_cell.length_a   1.000
_cell.length_b   1.000
_cell.length_c   1.000
_cell.angle_alpha   90.00
_cell.angle_beta   90.00
_cell.angle_gamma   90.00
#
_symmetry.space_group_name_H-M   'P 1'
#
loop_
_entity.id
_entity.type
_entity.pdbx_description
1 polymer ?
#
loop_
_entity_poly.entity_id
_entity_poly.type
_entity_poly.pdbx_seq_one_letter_code
_entity_poly.pdbx_strand_id
1 'polypeptide(L)'
;MKNKVKILIMVGGLFLFLLSAGCLGFSTDKAQIAQIAKNIEKAIEKKDEDLFMENISYDYSDLDGGTYDNHINNLPENIISQIEEAEDLVDPFSFLLEIVVDVSIPKSDLVFAEQYAYGKMKIDISLKACIFWNLLCTTLYTENMEYNVDFQKEDDDWKIISL
;
A
#
# COMPACT_ATOMS: atom_id res chain seq x y z
N MET A 1 -0.79 -17.35 53.57
CA MET A 1 -0.03 -17.56 52.31
C MET A 1 -0.94 -17.85 51.10
N LYS A 2 -1.89 -18.80 51.18
CA LYS A 2 -2.79 -19.19 50.07
C LYS A 2 -3.56 -18.04 49.37
N ASN A 3 -4.05 -17.04 50.12
CA ASN A 3 -4.83 -15.95 49.53
C ASN A 3 -3.97 -14.94 48.76
N LYS A 4 -2.69 -14.74 49.13
CA LYS A 4 -1.77 -13.83 48.41
C LYS A 4 -1.40 -14.37 47.03
N VAL A 5 -1.22 -15.70 46.91
CA VAL A 5 -0.93 -16.37 45.63
C VAL A 5 -2.12 -16.30 44.68
N LYS A 6 -3.36 -16.48 45.18
CA LYS A 6 -4.59 -16.33 44.38
C LYS A 6 -4.75 -14.91 43.81
N ILE A 7 -4.48 -13.89 44.62
CA ILE A 7 -4.56 -12.48 44.16
C ILE A 7 -3.48 -12.20 43.11
N LEU A 8 -2.26 -12.71 43.30
CA LEU A 8 -1.17 -12.51 42.34
C LEU A 8 -1.46 -13.17 40.98
N ILE A 9 -2.05 -14.37 40.97
CA ILE A 9 -2.46 -15.07 39.75
C ILE A 9 -3.60 -14.32 39.04
N MET A 10 -4.54 -13.76 39.81
CA MET A 10 -5.68 -13.03 39.25
C MET A 10 -5.26 -11.69 38.63
N VAL A 11 -4.35 -10.96 39.30
CA VAL A 11 -3.79 -9.69 38.77
C VAL A 11 -2.87 -9.96 37.58
N GLY A 12 -2.02 -11.00 37.63
CA GLY A 12 -1.15 -11.38 36.51
C GLY A 12 -1.95 -11.83 35.28
N GLY A 13 -3.04 -12.57 35.47
CA GLY A 13 -3.95 -12.97 34.39
C GLY A 13 -4.66 -11.77 33.76
N LEU A 14 -5.14 -10.82 34.56
CA LEU A 14 -5.76 -9.59 34.06
C LEU A 14 -4.77 -8.73 33.26
N PHE A 15 -3.53 -8.66 33.70
CA PHE A 15 -2.46 -7.92 33.00
C PHE A 15 -2.09 -8.57 31.65
N LEU A 16 -2.05 -9.91 31.59
CA LEU A 16 -1.86 -10.68 30.35
C LEU A 16 -3.02 -10.53 29.36
N PHE A 17 -4.26 -10.44 29.85
CA PHE A 17 -5.45 -10.17 29.03
C PHE A 17 -5.45 -8.74 28.47
N LEU A 18 -4.98 -7.75 29.23
CA LEU A 18 -4.88 -6.36 28.74
C LEU A 18 -3.77 -6.19 27.69
N LEU A 19 -2.66 -6.94 27.80
CA LEU A 19 -1.58 -6.94 26.81
C LEU A 19 -1.96 -7.58 25.47
N SER A 20 -3.00 -8.43 25.44
CA SER A 20 -3.43 -9.15 24.23
C SER A 20 -4.45 -8.37 23.38
N ALA A 21 -5.14 -7.39 23.95
CA ALA A 21 -6.04 -6.50 23.19
C ALA A 21 -5.27 -5.58 22.23
N GLY A 22 -4.07 -5.12 22.62
CA GLY A 22 -3.24 -4.27 21.76
C GLY A 22 -2.71 -4.97 20.50
N CYS A 23 -2.44 -6.28 20.57
CA CYS A 23 -1.87 -7.04 19.44
C CYS A 23 -2.90 -7.32 18.32
N LEU A 24 -4.18 -7.43 18.67
CA LEU A 24 -5.26 -7.65 17.70
C LEU A 24 -5.52 -6.41 16.83
N GLY A 25 -5.41 -5.20 17.41
CA GLY A 25 -5.49 -3.93 16.67
C GLY A 25 -4.43 -3.84 15.57
N PHE A 26 -3.15 -4.06 15.92
CA PHE A 26 -2.04 -4.02 14.96
C PHE A 26 -2.19 -5.00 13.79
N SER A 27 -2.77 -6.18 14.03
CA SER A 27 -3.00 -7.15 12.95
C SER A 27 -4.04 -6.68 11.94
N THR A 28 -5.00 -5.87 12.40
CA THR A 28 -6.06 -5.26 11.58
C THR A 28 -5.53 -4.03 10.85
N ASP A 29 -4.79 -3.16 11.54
CA ASP A 29 -4.18 -1.96 10.94
C ASP A 29 -3.20 -2.32 9.81
N LYS A 30 -2.34 -3.33 10.02
CA LYS A 30 -1.47 -3.86 8.95
C LYS A 30 -2.25 -4.40 7.74
N ALA A 31 -3.44 -4.95 7.96
CA ALA A 31 -4.27 -5.45 6.88
C ALA A 31 -4.94 -4.30 6.11
N GLN A 32 -5.40 -3.25 6.82
CA GLN A 32 -5.94 -2.04 6.21
C GLN A 32 -4.87 -1.30 5.38
N ILE A 33 -3.67 -1.11 5.91
CA ILE A 33 -2.56 -0.50 5.15
C ILE A 33 -2.18 -1.37 3.95
N ALA A 34 -2.16 -2.70 4.08
CA ALA A 34 -1.94 -3.57 2.91
C ALA A 34 -3.07 -3.48 1.88
N GLN A 35 -4.28 -3.11 2.29
CA GLN A 35 -5.40 -2.89 1.37
C GLN A 35 -5.24 -1.60 0.57
N ILE A 36 -4.59 -0.57 1.13
CA ILE A 36 -4.23 0.66 0.40
C ILE A 36 -3.39 0.32 -0.85
N ALA A 37 -2.35 -0.51 -0.69
CA ALA A 37 -1.52 -0.95 -1.82
C ALA A 37 -2.37 -1.57 -2.95
N LYS A 38 -3.29 -2.47 -2.61
CA LYS A 38 -4.19 -3.12 -3.57
C LYS A 38 -5.17 -2.14 -4.23
N ASN A 39 -5.62 -1.14 -3.49
CA ASN A 39 -6.51 -0.13 -4.03
C ASN A 39 -5.77 0.75 -5.05
N ILE A 40 -4.54 1.14 -4.73
CA ILE A 40 -3.65 1.89 -5.63
C ILE A 40 -3.30 1.06 -6.88
N GLU A 41 -2.93 -0.21 -6.72
CA GLU A 41 -2.71 -1.14 -7.84
C GLU A 41 -3.90 -1.14 -8.80
N LYS A 42 -5.10 -1.35 -8.26
CA LYS A 42 -6.33 -1.35 -9.02
C LYS A 42 -6.66 0.00 -9.65
N ALA A 43 -6.32 1.11 -8.99
CA ALA A 43 -6.49 2.45 -9.55
C ALA A 43 -5.60 2.66 -10.78
N ILE A 44 -4.34 2.24 -10.69
CA ILE A 44 -3.39 2.31 -11.80
C ILE A 44 -3.83 1.39 -12.95
N GLU A 45 -4.19 0.13 -12.67
CA GLU A 45 -4.70 -0.82 -13.68
C GLU A 45 -5.94 -0.31 -14.42
N LYS A 46 -6.81 0.42 -13.70
CA LYS A 46 -8.02 1.03 -14.26
C LYS A 46 -7.78 2.39 -14.89
N LYS A 47 -6.58 2.96 -14.70
CA LYS A 47 -6.23 4.33 -15.10
C LYS A 47 -7.22 5.36 -14.52
N ASP A 48 -7.49 5.22 -13.23
CA ASP A 48 -8.49 5.98 -12.49
C ASP A 48 -7.82 6.78 -11.37
N GLU A 49 -7.57 8.07 -11.64
CA GLU A 49 -6.92 9.01 -10.71
C GLU A 49 -7.74 9.19 -9.44
N ASP A 50 -9.06 9.29 -9.55
CA ASP A 50 -9.97 9.47 -8.42
C ASP A 50 -9.87 8.27 -7.46
N LEU A 51 -9.85 7.05 -8.00
CA LEU A 51 -9.69 5.82 -7.22
C LEU A 51 -8.32 5.74 -6.52
N PHE A 52 -7.28 6.34 -7.11
CA PHE A 52 -5.97 6.46 -6.46
C PHE A 52 -6.10 7.40 -5.26
N MET A 53 -6.66 8.59 -5.49
CA MET A 53 -6.82 9.65 -4.51
C MET A 53 -7.71 9.27 -3.33
N GLU A 54 -8.63 8.31 -3.49
CA GLU A 54 -9.39 7.73 -2.36
C GLU A 54 -8.51 7.17 -1.23
N ASN A 55 -7.25 6.83 -1.49
CA ASN A 55 -6.32 6.30 -0.47
C ASN A 55 -5.46 7.39 0.19
N ILE A 56 -5.59 8.63 -0.28
CA ILE A 56 -4.80 9.78 0.12
C ILE A 56 -5.63 10.64 1.05
N SER A 57 -5.00 11.17 2.09
CA SER A 57 -5.62 12.10 3.02
C SER A 57 -5.86 13.45 2.35
N TYR A 58 -6.96 14.12 2.68
CA TYR A 58 -7.17 15.53 2.29
C TYR A 58 -6.11 16.46 2.89
N ASP A 59 -5.47 16.07 3.99
CA ASP A 59 -4.39 16.82 4.65
C ASP A 59 -2.99 16.40 4.13
N TYR A 60 -2.91 15.63 3.02
CA TYR A 60 -1.65 15.19 2.44
C TYR A 60 -0.72 16.36 2.10
N SER A 61 0.56 16.22 2.47
CA SER A 61 1.63 17.12 2.07
C SER A 61 2.98 16.39 2.11
N ASP A 62 3.78 16.54 1.06
CA ASP A 62 5.15 16.00 1.02
C ASP A 62 6.23 17.09 0.89
N LEU A 63 7.49 16.64 0.85
CA LEU A 63 8.67 17.51 0.78
C LEU A 63 8.89 18.12 -0.62
N ASP A 64 8.30 17.54 -1.65
CA ASP A 64 8.43 17.98 -3.04
C ASP A 64 7.31 18.96 -3.45
N GLY A 65 6.42 19.31 -2.51
CA GLY A 65 5.32 20.25 -2.70
C GLY A 65 4.05 19.60 -3.25
N GLY A 66 3.96 18.27 -3.22
CA GLY A 66 2.74 17.54 -3.44
C GLY A 66 1.74 17.81 -2.32
N THR A 67 0.48 17.99 -2.70
CA THR A 67 -0.69 18.17 -1.84
C THR A 67 -1.83 17.31 -2.38
N TYR A 68 -2.90 17.13 -1.59
CA TYR A 68 -4.09 16.48 -2.11
C TYR A 68 -4.65 17.18 -3.37
N ASP A 69 -4.75 18.52 -3.31
CA ASP A 69 -5.35 19.35 -4.39
C ASP A 69 -4.55 19.34 -5.71
N ASN A 70 -3.26 19.05 -5.68
CA ASN A 70 -2.44 18.91 -6.89
C ASN A 70 -2.13 17.44 -7.23
N HIS A 71 -2.93 16.52 -6.68
CA HIS A 71 -2.81 15.07 -6.88
C HIS A 71 -1.40 14.55 -6.62
N ILE A 72 -0.81 14.97 -5.50
CA ILE A 72 0.54 14.55 -5.11
C ILE A 72 1.53 14.92 -6.23
N ASN A 73 1.50 16.18 -6.64
CA ASN A 73 2.32 16.69 -7.75
C ASN A 73 2.10 15.91 -9.08
N ASN A 74 0.84 15.61 -9.39
CA ASN A 74 0.39 14.83 -10.54
C ASN A 74 1.00 13.41 -10.62
N LEU A 75 1.30 12.80 -9.47
CA LEU A 75 1.90 11.47 -9.42
C LEU A 75 0.99 10.40 -10.10
N PRO A 76 -0.31 10.32 -9.81
CA PRO A 76 -1.20 9.36 -10.46
C PRO A 76 -1.23 9.52 -11.99
N GLU A 77 -1.38 10.76 -12.47
CA GLU A 77 -1.40 11.13 -13.89
C GLU A 77 -0.12 10.71 -14.60
N ASN A 78 1.03 11.00 -13.97
CA ASN A 78 2.33 10.67 -14.54
C ASN A 78 2.53 9.15 -14.67
N ILE A 79 2.08 8.36 -13.69
CA ILE A 79 2.15 6.89 -13.75
C ILE A 79 1.22 6.36 -14.86
N ILE A 80 -0.02 6.86 -14.90
CA ILE A 80 -1.02 6.44 -15.88
C ILE A 80 -0.55 6.77 -17.30
N SER A 81 -0.06 7.98 -17.54
CA SER A 81 0.46 8.41 -18.85
C SER A 81 1.62 7.51 -19.32
N GLN A 82 2.52 7.12 -18.43
CA GLN A 82 3.63 6.22 -18.78
C GLN A 82 3.13 4.82 -19.18
N ILE A 83 2.10 4.32 -18.50
CA ILE A 83 1.48 3.04 -18.86
C ILE A 83 0.77 3.16 -20.21
N GLU A 84 0.00 4.22 -20.45
CA GLU A 84 -0.68 4.42 -21.73
C GLU A 84 0.30 4.51 -22.90
N GLU A 85 1.39 5.26 -22.75
CA GLU A 85 2.46 5.33 -23.76
C GLU A 85 3.08 3.95 -24.00
N ALA A 86 3.33 3.18 -22.94
CA ALA A 86 3.87 1.84 -23.06
C ALA A 86 2.89 0.87 -23.75
N GLU A 87 1.58 0.95 -23.42
CA GLU A 87 0.52 0.18 -24.05
C GLU A 87 0.43 0.48 -25.54
N ASP A 88 0.43 1.75 -25.94
CA ASP A 88 0.39 2.16 -27.35
C ASP A 88 1.58 1.61 -28.15
N LEU A 89 2.77 1.53 -27.52
CA LEU A 89 3.96 0.97 -28.15
C LEU A 89 3.87 -0.56 -28.31
N VAL A 90 3.19 -1.26 -27.40
CA VAL A 90 3.08 -2.72 -27.40
C VAL A 90 1.77 -3.24 -27.98
N ASP A 91 0.78 -2.38 -28.26
CA ASP A 91 -0.52 -2.72 -28.82
C ASP A 91 -0.44 -3.61 -30.09
N PRO A 92 0.46 -3.35 -31.06
CA PRO A 92 0.64 -4.24 -32.22
C PRO A 92 1.06 -5.67 -31.86
N PHE A 93 1.58 -5.85 -30.63
CA PHE A 93 2.05 -7.10 -30.06
C PHE A 93 1.27 -7.51 -28.81
N SER A 94 0.07 -6.95 -28.56
CA SER A 94 -0.76 -7.24 -27.37
C SER A 94 -1.14 -8.72 -27.22
N PHE A 95 -1.05 -9.50 -28.29
CA PHE A 95 -1.21 -10.97 -28.25
C PHE A 95 0.00 -11.72 -27.66
N LEU A 96 1.14 -11.05 -27.50
CA LEU A 96 2.38 -11.56 -26.91
C LEU A 96 2.89 -10.72 -25.75
N LEU A 97 2.50 -9.45 -25.64
CA LEU A 97 3.01 -8.52 -24.67
C LEU A 97 1.89 -8.07 -23.73
N GLU A 98 2.19 -8.07 -22.43
CA GLU A 98 1.27 -7.66 -21.36
C GLU A 98 1.99 -6.72 -20.42
N ILE A 99 1.34 -5.62 -20.04
CA ILE A 99 1.81 -4.74 -18.98
C ILE A 99 1.13 -5.16 -17.69
N VAL A 100 1.94 -5.35 -16.63
CA VAL A 100 1.49 -5.76 -15.31
C VAL A 100 1.98 -4.76 -14.28
N VAL A 101 1.08 -4.31 -13.42
CA VAL A 101 1.36 -3.42 -12.30
C VAL A 101 1.30 -4.24 -11.01
N ASP A 102 2.27 -4.08 -10.12
CA ASP A 102 2.27 -4.66 -8.77
C ASP A 102 2.56 -3.55 -7.77
N VAL A 103 1.71 -3.39 -6.76
CA VAL A 103 1.92 -2.39 -5.70
C VAL A 103 2.01 -3.09 -4.36
N SER A 104 3.09 -2.84 -3.63
CA SER A 104 3.33 -3.51 -2.35
C SER A 104 3.77 -2.56 -1.25
N ILE A 105 3.25 -2.82 -0.04
CA ILE A 105 3.70 -2.21 1.21
C ILE A 105 4.17 -3.36 2.13
N PRO A 106 5.48 -3.62 2.21
CA PRO A 106 6.00 -4.73 2.99
C PRO A 106 5.67 -4.58 4.48
N LYS A 107 5.01 -5.59 5.06
CA LYS A 107 4.65 -5.58 6.50
C LYS A 107 5.85 -5.54 7.45
N SER A 108 7.04 -5.90 6.96
CA SER A 108 8.32 -5.80 7.67
C SER A 108 8.79 -4.37 7.83
N ASP A 109 8.40 -3.50 6.90
CA ASP A 109 8.89 -2.13 6.80
C ASP A 109 7.95 -1.18 7.55
N LEU A 110 6.74 -1.64 7.88
CA LEU A 110 5.77 -0.90 8.67
C LEU A 110 6.15 -0.82 10.14
N VAL A 111 6.29 0.40 10.63
CA VAL A 111 6.44 0.71 12.05
C VAL A 111 5.31 1.63 12.49
N PHE A 112 4.68 1.29 13.61
CA PHE A 112 3.50 1.98 14.11
C PHE A 112 3.82 2.84 15.32
N ALA A 113 3.17 3.99 15.41
CA ALA A 113 3.19 4.91 16.53
C ALA A 113 1.77 5.45 16.77
N GLU A 114 1.00 4.74 17.60
CA GLU A 114 -0.40 5.09 17.92
C GLU A 114 -1.28 5.23 16.65
N GLN A 115 -1.66 6.45 16.30
CA GLN A 115 -2.48 6.77 15.11
C GLN A 115 -1.67 6.98 13.83
N TYR A 116 -0.35 6.79 13.89
CA TYR A 116 0.57 6.94 12.76
C TYR A 116 1.26 5.63 12.43
N ALA A 117 1.64 5.48 11.17
CA ALA A 117 2.55 4.43 10.73
C ALA A 117 3.47 4.98 9.65
N TYR A 118 4.69 4.46 9.59
CA TYR A 118 5.63 4.76 8.52
C TYR A 118 6.14 3.47 7.90
N GLY A 119 6.48 3.52 6.62
CA GLY A 119 7.02 2.37 5.91
C GLY A 119 7.47 2.71 4.50
N LYS A 120 7.43 1.70 3.63
CA LYS A 120 7.81 1.83 2.23
C LYS A 120 6.71 1.29 1.33
N MET A 121 6.44 2.01 0.25
CA MET A 121 5.58 1.57 -0.82
C MET A 121 6.43 1.35 -2.08
N LYS A 122 6.14 0.28 -2.80
CA LYS A 122 6.77 -0.06 -4.07
C LYS A 122 5.71 -0.17 -5.14
N ILE A 123 5.97 0.40 -6.29
CA ILE A 123 5.14 0.27 -7.50
C ILE A 123 6.06 -0.28 -8.59
N ASP A 124 5.78 -1.49 -9.05
CA ASP A 124 6.52 -2.16 -10.09
C ASP A 124 5.64 -2.24 -11.35
N ILE A 125 6.13 -1.70 -12.47
CA ILE A 125 5.46 -1.76 -13.77
C ILE A 125 6.31 -2.65 -14.68
N SER A 126 5.76 -3.78 -15.09
CA SER A 126 6.48 -4.82 -15.81
C SER A 126 5.89 -5.08 -17.19
N LEU A 127 6.74 -5.08 -18.20
CA LEU A 127 6.41 -5.61 -19.52
C LEU A 127 6.74 -7.10 -19.55
N LYS A 128 5.74 -7.94 -19.75
CA LYS A 128 5.87 -9.40 -19.88
C LYS A 128 5.65 -9.84 -21.32
N ALA A 129 6.49 -10.75 -21.78
CA ALA A 129 6.27 -11.49 -23.02
C ALA A 129 5.69 -12.86 -22.71
N CYS A 130 4.49 -13.08 -23.23
CA CYS A 130 3.66 -14.26 -23.06
C CYS A 130 3.58 -15.04 -24.37
N ILE A 131 3.86 -16.34 -24.32
CA ILE A 131 3.71 -17.27 -25.45
C ILE A 131 2.68 -18.35 -25.10
N PHE A 132 2.10 -18.98 -26.13
CA PHE A 132 1.05 -20.00 -26.01
C PHE A 132 -0.20 -19.50 -25.26
N TRP A 133 -0.93 -18.51 -25.80
CA TRP A 133 -2.17 -18.00 -25.18
C TRP A 133 -1.98 -17.63 -23.69
N ASN A 134 -0.92 -16.89 -23.37
CA ASN A 134 -0.59 -16.42 -22.01
C ASN A 134 -0.23 -17.50 -20.97
N LEU A 135 0.11 -18.71 -21.40
CA LEU A 135 0.49 -19.78 -20.46
C LEU A 135 1.94 -19.67 -19.95
N LEU A 136 2.83 -19.10 -20.75
CA LEU A 136 4.26 -18.95 -20.44
C LEU A 136 4.66 -17.50 -20.63
N CYS A 137 4.75 -16.78 -19.52
CA CYS A 137 5.16 -15.38 -19.51
C CYS A 137 6.56 -15.22 -18.91
N THR A 138 7.37 -14.40 -19.55
CA THR A 138 8.67 -13.94 -19.02
C THR A 138 8.64 -12.43 -18.89
N THR A 139 9.16 -11.90 -17.78
CA THR A 139 9.38 -10.46 -17.65
C THR A 139 10.50 -10.04 -18.59
N LEU A 140 10.24 -9.04 -19.44
CA LEU A 140 11.22 -8.45 -20.34
C LEU A 140 11.88 -7.22 -19.71
N TYR A 141 11.05 -6.40 -19.06
CA TYR A 141 11.46 -5.14 -18.45
C TYR A 141 10.60 -4.88 -17.22
N THR A 142 11.20 -4.26 -16.20
CA THR A 142 10.51 -3.81 -14.99
C THR A 142 11.07 -2.46 -14.60
N GLU A 143 10.17 -1.49 -14.49
CA GLU A 143 10.40 -0.23 -13.82
C GLU A 143 9.95 -0.36 -12.36
N ASN A 144 10.77 0.11 -11.43
CA ASN A 144 10.51 0.00 -10.00
C ASN A 144 10.57 1.40 -9.40
N MET A 145 9.48 1.82 -8.74
CA MET A 145 9.39 3.07 -8.02
C MET A 145 9.22 2.76 -6.53
N GLU A 146 10.03 3.39 -5.66
CA GLU A 146 9.99 3.18 -4.21
C GLU A 146 9.80 4.52 -3.50
N TYR A 147 8.81 4.59 -2.62
CA TYR A 147 8.46 5.77 -1.83
C TYR A 147 8.55 5.45 -0.34
N ASN A 148 9.07 6.39 0.45
CA ASN A 148 8.86 6.34 1.89
C ASN A 148 7.46 6.88 2.14
N VAL A 149 6.65 6.16 2.89
CA VAL A 149 5.23 6.52 3.04
C VAL A 149 4.89 6.67 4.51
N ASP A 150 4.24 7.79 4.80
CA ASP A 150 3.66 8.07 6.10
C ASP A 150 2.14 7.91 6.01
N PHE A 151 1.59 7.21 7.00
CA PHE A 151 0.17 6.94 7.15
C PHE A 151 -0.36 7.55 8.44
N GLN A 152 -1.61 7.99 8.38
CA GLN A 152 -2.37 8.41 9.54
C GLN A 152 -3.73 7.72 9.54
N LYS A 153 -4.19 7.38 10.73
CA LYS A 153 -5.55 6.89 10.94
C LYS A 153 -6.50 8.08 11.02
N GLU A 154 -7.48 8.10 10.13
CA GLU A 154 -8.57 9.06 10.07
C GLU A 154 -9.87 8.31 10.38
N ASP A 155 -10.48 8.64 11.51
CA ASP A 155 -11.56 7.84 12.11
C ASP A 155 -11.13 6.36 12.30
N ASP A 156 -11.65 5.45 11.47
CA ASP A 156 -11.36 4.01 11.52
C ASP A 156 -10.54 3.51 10.31
N ASP A 157 -10.22 4.39 9.36
CA ASP A 157 -9.49 4.07 8.13
C ASP A 157 -8.07 4.64 8.13
N TRP A 158 -7.16 3.96 7.43
CA TRP A 158 -5.80 4.44 7.22
C TRP A 158 -5.71 5.18 5.88
N LYS A 159 -5.02 6.32 5.87
CA LYS A 159 -4.75 7.13 4.69
C LYS A 159 -3.26 7.44 4.58
N ILE A 160 -2.79 7.66 3.35
CA ILE A 160 -1.45 8.19 3.10
C ILE A 160 -1.47 9.71 3.31
N ILE A 161 -0.51 10.22 4.09
CA ILE A 161 -0.36 11.65 4.38
C ILE A 161 0.92 12.27 3.81
N SER A 162 1.91 11.45 3.42
CA SER A 162 3.13 11.89 2.72
C SER A 162 3.76 10.71 1.96
N LEU A 163 4.39 11.01 0.82
CA LEU A 163 5.29 10.14 0.05
C LEU A 163 6.71 10.73 -0.07
#